data_AF-A0A919L6N8-F1
#
_entry.id   AF-A0A919L6N8-F1
#
_cell.length_a   1.000
_cell.length_b   1.000
_cell.length_c   1.000
_cell.angle_alpha   90.00
_cell.angle_beta   90.00
_cell.angle_gamma   90.00
#
_symmetry.space_group_name_H-M   'P 1'
#
loop_
_entity.id
_entity.type
_entity.pdbx_description
1 polymer ?
#
loop_
_entity_poly.entity_id
_entity_poly.type
_entity_poly.pdbx_seq_one_letter_code
_entity_poly.pdbx_strand_id
1 'polypeptide(L)'
;MGQVVSGLTPRARAFLDTWGRRSPRIAPVVASGSPEWARQVVLAHEEEFGGLLFPVLGGELSGWIRLGTRTSRIRTSSAGELIFNFAEPQFVQCGLVCRVDGYFGVSWSEEFLPWHADARRLIESSAMWAGLVGWRTSALCDGKPDDALAVLRGLHPEECGSSRETAWWRGDDIAVHVEPHLTYLPEGSSRVHVLTSGSEADRRVKRALEEAAKAGADLLVRPQNGSVAAPEESPFH
;
A
#
# COMPACT_ATOMS: atom_id res chain seq x y z
N MET A 1 25.34 4.22 6.93
CA MET A 1 25.02 3.09 6.02
C MET A 1 24.13 2.14 6.79
N GLY A 2 22.81 2.23 6.55
CA GLY A 2 21.79 1.61 7.39
C GLY A 2 21.67 0.10 7.17
N GLN A 3 21.32 -0.63 8.23
CA GLN A 3 20.92 -2.03 8.15
C GLN A 3 19.87 -2.20 7.05
N VAL A 4 20.20 -3.06 6.08
CA VAL A 4 19.30 -3.53 5.03
C VAL A 4 18.14 -4.26 5.71
N VAL A 5 16.91 -3.83 5.44
CA VAL A 5 15.73 -4.60 5.83
C VAL A 5 15.82 -5.94 5.11
N SER A 6 15.83 -7.01 5.89
CA SER A 6 16.03 -8.36 5.39
C SER A 6 14.89 -8.77 4.45
N GLY A 7 15.18 -9.55 3.42
CA GLY A 7 14.15 -10.10 2.53
C GLY A 7 13.55 -9.12 1.50
N LEU A 8 13.93 -7.84 1.49
CA LEU A 8 13.53 -6.93 0.40
C LEU A 8 14.15 -7.34 -0.94
N THR A 9 13.49 -7.00 -2.03
CA THR A 9 14.03 -7.10 -3.39
C THR A 9 15.07 -6.01 -3.65
N PRO A 10 15.92 -6.15 -4.70
CA PRO A 10 16.81 -5.07 -5.13
C PRO A 10 16.06 -3.77 -5.45
N ARG A 11 14.84 -3.85 -6.01
CA ARG A 11 14.00 -2.69 -6.34
C ARG A 11 13.59 -1.93 -5.09
N ALA A 12 13.08 -2.62 -4.07
CA ALA A 12 12.70 -2.00 -2.82
C ALA A 12 13.90 -1.41 -2.06
N ARG A 13 15.06 -2.07 -2.11
CA ARG A 13 16.31 -1.50 -1.58
C ARG A 13 16.69 -0.19 -2.27
N ALA A 14 16.73 -0.18 -3.61
CA ALA A 14 17.05 1.02 -4.37
C ALA A 14 16.06 2.17 -4.10
N PHE A 15 14.77 1.85 -3.95
CA PHE A 15 13.75 2.81 -3.52
C PHE A 15 14.08 3.41 -2.14
N LEU A 16 14.38 2.58 -1.15
CA LEU A 16 14.74 3.05 0.19
C LEU A 16 16.07 3.81 0.22
N ASP A 17 17.04 3.45 -0.62
CA ASP A 17 18.29 4.19 -0.74
C ASP A 17 18.09 5.57 -1.37
N THR A 18 17.11 5.68 -2.28
CA THR A 18 16.83 6.94 -3.00
C THR A 18 15.95 7.89 -2.18
N TRP A 19 14.89 7.38 -1.56
CA TRP A 19 13.88 8.22 -0.89
C TRP A 19 13.64 7.85 0.57
N GLY A 20 14.10 6.67 1.00
CA GLY A 20 14.01 6.26 2.38
C GLY A 20 14.92 7.09 3.27
N ARG A 21 14.43 7.40 4.47
CA ARG A 21 15.21 8.03 5.53
C ARG A 21 15.03 7.23 6.82
N ARG A 22 15.96 7.42 7.76
CA ARG A 22 15.76 6.97 9.13
C ARG A 22 15.54 8.17 10.03
N SER A 23 14.38 8.21 10.67
CA SER A 23 14.12 8.98 11.88
C SER A 23 14.78 8.28 13.07
N PRO A 24 15.18 9.03 14.12
CA PRO A 24 15.58 8.41 15.39
C PRO A 24 14.53 7.40 15.83
N ARG A 25 14.99 6.20 16.23
CA ARG A 25 14.12 5.20 16.85
C ARG A 25 13.64 5.75 18.18
N ILE A 26 12.35 5.61 18.43
CA ILE A 26 11.75 5.91 19.73
C ILE A 26 11.54 4.56 20.40
N ALA A 27 12.06 4.38 21.61
CA ALA A 27 11.91 3.11 22.32
C ALA A 27 10.41 2.82 22.49
N PRO A 28 9.91 1.68 21.99
CA PRO A 28 8.48 1.40 22.02
C PRO A 28 8.01 1.24 23.46
N VAL A 29 6.97 1.99 23.82
CA VAL A 29 6.29 1.81 25.11
C VAL A 29 5.22 0.73 24.92
N VAL A 30 5.52 -0.49 25.37
CA VAL A 30 4.57 -1.61 25.34
C VAL A 30 3.95 -1.83 26.72
N ALA A 31 2.62 -1.70 26.81
CA ALA A 31 1.87 -1.79 28.07
C ALA A 31 2.11 -3.13 28.79
N SER A 32 2.26 -3.09 30.12
CA SER A 32 2.56 -4.25 30.97
C SER A 32 1.49 -5.34 31.00
N GLY A 33 0.26 -5.06 30.55
CA GLY A 33 -0.86 -6.01 30.54
C GLY A 33 -0.97 -6.89 29.28
N SER A 34 -0.10 -6.72 28.29
CA SER A 34 -0.14 -7.51 27.05
C SER A 34 0.61 -8.84 27.19
N PRO A 35 0.17 -9.93 26.51
CA PRO A 35 0.90 -11.19 26.51
C PRO A 35 2.35 -11.04 26.06
N GLU A 36 3.29 -11.71 26.72
CA GLU A 36 4.73 -11.54 26.46
C GLU A 36 5.13 -11.83 25.01
N TRP A 37 4.56 -12.86 24.39
CA TRP A 37 4.81 -13.18 22.99
C TRP A 37 4.40 -12.03 22.05
N ALA A 38 3.29 -11.35 22.33
CA ALA A 38 2.83 -10.20 21.52
C ALA A 38 3.76 -9.00 21.72
N ARG A 39 4.28 -8.81 22.94
CA ARG A 39 5.31 -7.78 23.23
C ARG A 39 6.56 -8.04 22.41
N GLN A 40 7.03 -9.29 22.35
CA GLN A 40 8.21 -9.66 21.56
C GLN A 40 8.01 -9.41 20.06
N VAL A 41 6.82 -9.66 19.53
CA VAL A 41 6.49 -9.34 18.13
C VAL A 41 6.63 -7.84 17.86
N VAL A 42 6.08 -6.99 18.73
CA VAL A 42 6.19 -5.52 18.59
C VAL A 42 7.66 -5.10 18.59
N LEU A 43 8.46 -5.62 19.53
CA LEU A 43 9.88 -5.31 19.63
C LEU A 43 10.65 -5.74 18.38
N ALA A 44 10.37 -6.93 17.82
CA ALA A 44 11.00 -7.40 16.60
C ALA A 44 10.67 -6.50 15.38
N HIS A 45 9.42 -6.06 15.27
CA HIS A 45 9.01 -5.14 14.20
C HIS A 45 9.69 -3.76 14.33
N GLU A 46 9.76 -3.22 15.55
CA GLU A 46 10.46 -1.95 15.83
C GLU A 46 11.97 -2.06 15.61
N GLU A 47 12.58 -3.21 15.92
CA GLU A 47 13.98 -3.47 15.63
C GLU A 47 14.24 -3.49 14.12
N GLU A 48 13.39 -4.16 13.35
CA GLU A 48 13.60 -4.31 11.91
C GLU A 48 13.26 -3.03 11.13
N PHE A 49 12.06 -2.48 11.30
CA PHE A 49 11.54 -1.39 10.48
C PHE A 49 11.44 -0.04 11.21
N GLY A 50 11.54 -0.03 12.53
CA GLY A 50 11.32 1.18 13.34
C GLY A 50 12.21 2.35 12.92
N GLY A 51 11.55 3.50 12.73
CA GLY A 51 12.15 4.75 12.26
C GLY A 51 12.30 4.87 10.75
N LEU A 52 11.95 3.85 9.96
CA LEU A 52 11.99 3.92 8.50
C LEU A 52 10.92 4.88 7.99
N LEU A 53 11.31 5.83 7.15
CA LEU A 53 10.45 6.87 6.61
C LEU A 53 10.54 6.84 5.09
N PHE A 54 9.40 6.73 4.39
CA PHE A 54 9.36 6.68 2.93
C PHE A 54 8.03 7.21 2.38
N PRO A 55 8.00 7.64 1.11
CA PRO A 55 6.78 8.08 0.46
C PRO A 55 6.03 6.91 -0.19
N VAL A 56 4.70 6.96 -0.11
CA VAL A 56 3.77 6.17 -0.93
C VAL A 56 3.20 7.13 -1.97
N LEU A 57 3.42 6.86 -3.26
CA LEU A 57 3.12 7.85 -4.33
C LEU A 57 1.74 7.67 -4.99
N GLY A 58 0.98 6.67 -4.58
CA GLY A 58 -0.33 6.37 -5.13
C GLY A 58 -1.12 5.40 -4.28
N GLY A 59 -2.35 5.11 -4.71
CA GLY A 59 -3.31 4.37 -3.89
C GLY A 59 -3.88 5.18 -2.74
N GLU A 60 -4.71 4.53 -1.95
CA GLU A 60 -5.43 5.12 -0.81
C GLU A 60 -4.50 5.58 0.33
N LEU A 61 -3.28 5.02 0.40
CA LEU A 61 -2.28 5.37 1.41
C LEU A 61 -1.25 6.40 0.92
N SER A 62 -1.53 7.11 -0.19
CA SER A 62 -0.61 8.10 -0.77
C SER A 62 -0.23 9.19 0.23
N GLY A 63 1.08 9.45 0.36
CA GLY A 63 1.69 10.37 1.32
C GLY A 63 2.95 9.80 1.97
N TRP A 64 3.56 10.54 2.89
CA TRP A 64 4.70 10.04 3.66
C TRP A 64 4.24 9.16 4.82
N ILE A 65 4.93 8.03 5.01
CA ILE A 65 4.70 7.11 6.12
C ILE A 65 6.01 6.90 6.89
N ARG A 66 5.93 7.01 8.22
CA ARG A 66 6.98 6.55 9.13
C ARG A 66 6.56 5.23 9.77
N LEU A 67 7.39 4.20 9.63
CA LEU A 67 7.24 2.94 10.36
C LEU A 67 7.86 3.04 11.76
N GLY A 68 7.27 2.30 12.69
CA GLY A 68 7.49 2.43 14.12
C GLY A 68 6.68 3.56 14.72
N THR A 69 6.25 3.42 15.98
CA THR A 69 5.44 4.44 16.65
C THR A 69 5.96 4.80 18.03
N ARG A 70 5.57 5.98 18.50
CA ARG A 70 5.82 6.43 19.88
C ARG A 70 5.10 5.57 20.92
N THR A 71 3.97 4.96 20.56
CA THR A 71 3.11 4.21 21.48
C THR A 71 2.55 2.95 20.80
N SER A 72 3.17 1.82 21.06
CA SER A 72 2.73 0.53 20.51
C SER A 72 1.84 -0.20 21.52
N ARG A 73 0.74 0.46 21.92
CA ARG A 73 -0.27 -0.19 22.77
C ARG A 73 -0.96 -1.27 21.96
N ILE A 74 -0.81 -2.52 22.41
CA ILE A 74 -1.56 -3.64 21.86
C ILE A 74 -3.01 -3.50 22.30
N ARG A 75 -3.91 -3.58 21.33
CA ARG A 75 -5.37 -3.52 21.45
C ARG A 75 -5.96 -4.77 20.82
N THR A 76 -7.21 -5.04 21.14
CA THR A 76 -7.97 -6.13 20.52
C THR A 76 -8.96 -5.50 19.53
N SER A 77 -8.99 -5.98 18.28
CA SER A 77 -10.01 -5.57 17.31
C SER A 77 -11.38 -6.09 17.71
N SER A 78 -12.44 -5.58 17.09
CA SER A 78 -13.81 -6.11 17.24
C SER A 78 -13.94 -7.61 16.90
N ALA A 79 -13.05 -8.12 16.04
CA ALA A 79 -12.95 -9.54 15.67
C ALA A 79 -12.03 -10.38 16.61
N GLY A 80 -11.49 -9.79 17.67
CA GLY A 80 -10.63 -10.49 18.63
C GLY A 80 -9.14 -10.50 18.27
N GLU A 81 -8.72 -9.77 17.25
CA GLU A 81 -7.33 -9.78 16.78
C GLU A 81 -6.47 -8.83 17.61
N LEU A 82 -5.28 -9.26 17.99
CA LEU A 82 -4.34 -8.36 18.67
C LEU A 82 -3.62 -7.48 17.63
N ILE A 83 -3.83 -6.18 17.72
CA ILE A 83 -3.27 -5.17 16.82
C ILE A 83 -2.52 -4.09 17.60
N PHE A 84 -1.51 -3.47 16.99
CA PHE A 84 -0.77 -2.34 17.55
C PHE A 84 -0.52 -1.30 16.47
N ASN A 85 -0.50 -0.02 16.85
CA ASN A 85 -0.11 1.04 15.94
C ASN A 85 1.35 0.82 15.55
N PHE A 86 1.63 0.77 14.25
CA PHE A 86 2.97 0.50 13.74
C PHE A 86 3.46 1.49 12.69
N ALA A 87 2.58 2.38 12.22
CA ALA A 87 3.02 3.47 11.36
C ALA A 87 2.28 4.77 11.67
N GLU A 88 2.98 5.87 11.38
CA GLU A 88 2.47 7.22 11.45
C GLU A 88 2.38 7.77 10.01
N PRO A 89 1.16 7.87 9.44
CA PRO A 89 0.97 8.55 8.17
C PRO A 89 1.04 10.08 8.37
N GLN A 90 1.46 10.80 7.33
CA GLN A 90 1.36 12.27 7.28
C GLN A 90 -0.10 12.75 7.38
N PHE A 91 -1.06 11.95 6.92
CA PHE A 91 -2.48 12.28 6.89
C PHE A 91 -3.24 11.52 8.00
N VAL A 92 -3.97 12.23 8.86
CA VAL A 92 -4.52 11.69 10.12
C VAL A 92 -5.95 11.15 9.95
N GLN A 93 -6.24 10.35 8.91
CA GLN A 93 -7.59 9.84 8.73
C GLN A 93 -7.83 8.47 9.40
N CYS A 94 -6.86 7.56 9.39
CA CYS A 94 -6.94 6.25 10.07
C CYS A 94 -5.65 5.86 10.78
N GLY A 95 -5.75 4.90 11.72
CA GLY A 95 -4.57 4.30 12.34
C GLY A 95 -3.96 3.24 11.44
N LEU A 96 -2.69 3.37 11.08
CA LEU A 96 -1.93 2.31 10.42
C LEU A 96 -1.38 1.34 11.47
N VAL A 97 -1.86 0.10 11.40
CA VAL A 97 -1.65 -0.90 12.45
C VAL A 97 -1.03 -2.18 11.88
N CYS A 98 -0.32 -2.89 12.75
CA CYS A 98 0.06 -4.27 12.52
C CYS A 98 -0.73 -5.20 13.42
N ARG A 99 -1.19 -6.31 12.88
CA ARG A 99 -1.62 -7.48 13.65
C ARG A 99 -0.38 -8.22 14.15
N VAL A 100 -0.48 -8.87 15.30
CA VAL A 100 0.64 -9.60 15.93
C VAL A 100 1.17 -10.79 15.13
N ASP A 101 0.48 -11.21 14.06
CA ASP A 101 0.98 -12.22 13.12
C ASP A 101 1.70 -11.61 11.91
N GLY A 102 1.86 -10.28 11.88
CA GLY A 102 2.63 -9.55 10.88
C GLY A 102 1.79 -8.78 9.86
N TYR A 103 0.49 -9.06 9.73
CA TYR A 103 -0.35 -8.38 8.75
C TYR A 103 -0.39 -6.87 8.98
N PHE A 104 -0.14 -6.11 7.93
CA PHE A 104 -0.21 -4.65 7.93
C PHE A 104 -1.55 -4.21 7.37
N GLY A 105 -2.18 -3.23 8.01
CA GLY A 105 -3.47 -2.75 7.57
C GLY A 105 -3.86 -1.45 8.21
N VAL A 106 -5.15 -1.16 8.11
CA VAL A 106 -5.75 0.03 8.69
C VAL A 106 -6.73 -0.35 9.79
N SER A 107 -6.88 0.56 10.75
CA SER A 107 -7.89 0.44 11.80
C SER A 107 -8.74 1.69 11.90
N TRP A 108 -10.05 1.46 11.91
CA TRP A 108 -11.11 2.45 12.09
C TRP A 108 -12.01 1.95 13.22
N SER A 109 -12.30 2.79 14.22
CA SER A 109 -13.28 2.45 15.28
C SER A 109 -13.10 1.03 15.88
N GLU A 110 -11.85 0.59 16.06
CA GLU A 110 -11.47 -0.74 16.60
C GLU A 110 -11.65 -1.94 15.63
N GLU A 111 -12.04 -1.71 14.39
CA GLU A 111 -11.96 -2.72 13.32
C GLU A 111 -10.53 -2.82 12.78
N PHE A 112 -10.18 -3.98 12.22
CA PHE A 112 -8.93 -4.19 11.49
C PHE A 112 -9.24 -4.63 10.07
N LEU A 113 -8.75 -3.87 9.10
CA LEU A 113 -8.81 -4.20 7.69
C LEU A 113 -7.40 -4.50 7.19
N PRO A 114 -7.07 -5.78 6.87
CA PRO A 114 -5.77 -6.11 6.31
C PRO A 114 -5.59 -5.45 4.94
N TRP A 115 -4.36 -5.04 4.65
CA TRP A 115 -4.00 -4.36 3.41
C TRP A 115 -2.80 -5.03 2.75
N HIS A 116 -1.77 -5.33 3.53
CA HIS A 116 -0.60 -6.06 3.08
C HIS A 116 -0.32 -7.23 4.04
N ALA A 117 0.27 -8.29 3.50
CA ALA A 117 0.64 -9.46 4.29
C ALA A 117 1.67 -9.11 5.38
N ASP A 118 2.50 -8.10 5.14
CA ASP A 118 3.44 -7.54 6.12
C ASP A 118 3.95 -6.14 5.69
N ALA A 119 4.78 -5.53 6.55
CA ALA A 119 5.42 -4.24 6.28
C ALA A 119 6.43 -4.28 5.11
N ARG A 120 7.02 -5.43 4.78
CA ARG A 120 7.89 -5.55 3.59
C ARG A 120 7.07 -5.41 2.33
N ARG A 121 5.91 -6.06 2.24
CA ARG A 121 4.99 -5.95 1.10
C ARG A 121 4.50 -4.53 0.90
N LEU A 122 4.25 -3.77 1.97
CA LEU A 122 3.99 -2.33 1.88
C LEU A 122 5.15 -1.58 1.20
N ILE A 123 6.40 -1.83 1.62
CA ILE A 123 7.59 -1.20 1.03
C ILE A 123 7.77 -1.60 -0.43
N GLU A 124 7.57 -2.88 -0.76
CA GLU A 124 7.64 -3.39 -2.14
C GLU A 124 6.58 -2.75 -3.04
N SER A 125 5.34 -2.63 -2.56
CA SER A 125 4.26 -1.95 -3.27
C SER A 125 4.57 -0.45 -3.46
N SER A 126 5.15 0.19 -2.45
CA SER A 126 5.60 1.59 -2.53
C SER A 126 6.71 1.76 -3.57
N ALA A 127 7.65 0.80 -3.65
CA ALA A 127 8.70 0.76 -4.66
C ALA A 127 8.16 0.46 -6.09
N MET A 128 6.98 -0.14 -6.21
CA MET A 128 6.30 -0.30 -7.50
C MET A 128 5.77 1.05 -7.98
N TRP A 129 5.05 1.78 -7.12
CA TRP A 129 4.63 3.17 -7.39
C TRP A 129 5.81 4.08 -7.74
N ALA A 130 6.92 3.96 -7.01
CA ALA A 130 8.18 4.65 -7.28
C ALA A 130 8.67 4.51 -8.72
N GLY A 131 8.66 3.28 -9.23
CA GLY A 131 9.12 2.95 -10.58
C GLY A 131 8.18 3.44 -11.69
N LEU A 132 7.08 4.12 -11.33
CA LEU A 132 6.08 4.66 -12.24
C LEU A 132 6.01 6.20 -12.17
N VAL A 133 6.95 6.88 -11.49
CA VAL A 133 7.01 8.35 -11.50
C VAL A 133 7.02 8.87 -12.95
N GLY A 134 6.15 9.82 -13.24
CA GLY A 134 5.90 10.38 -14.57
C GLY A 134 4.84 9.65 -15.39
N TRP A 135 4.39 8.46 -14.98
CA TRP A 135 3.27 7.76 -15.61
C TRP A 135 1.96 8.45 -15.27
N ARG A 136 0.96 8.29 -16.14
CA ARG A 136 -0.38 8.88 -16.01
C ARG A 136 -1.29 7.97 -15.20
N THR A 137 -2.09 8.54 -14.32
CA THR A 137 -3.23 7.84 -13.72
C THR A 137 -4.39 7.88 -14.71
N SER A 138 -4.57 6.80 -15.46
CA SER A 138 -5.51 6.73 -16.57
C SER A 138 -6.95 6.61 -16.08
N ALA A 139 -7.20 5.63 -15.22
CA ALA A 139 -8.53 5.35 -14.71
C ALA A 139 -8.47 4.85 -13.28
N LEU A 140 -9.54 5.15 -12.54
CA LEU A 140 -9.87 4.53 -11.27
C LEU A 140 -11.18 3.77 -11.47
N CYS A 141 -11.16 2.45 -11.29
CA CYS A 141 -12.35 1.62 -11.40
C CYS A 141 -12.72 1.07 -10.02
N ASP A 142 -14.02 1.01 -9.73
CA ASP A 142 -14.54 0.20 -8.63
C ASP A 142 -15.22 -1.04 -9.23
N GLY A 143 -14.92 -2.23 -8.71
CA GLY A 143 -15.55 -3.47 -9.19
C GLY A 143 -14.64 -4.69 -9.11
N LYS A 144 -14.81 -5.62 -10.06
CA LYS A 144 -14.02 -6.86 -10.11
C LYS A 144 -12.70 -6.64 -10.87
N PRO A 145 -11.54 -6.92 -10.25
CA PRO A 145 -10.25 -6.80 -10.93
C PRO A 145 -10.14 -7.60 -12.22
N ASP A 146 -10.70 -8.82 -12.24
CA ASP A 146 -10.62 -9.72 -13.39
C ASP A 146 -11.23 -9.12 -14.66
N ASP A 147 -12.29 -8.32 -14.51
CA ASP A 147 -12.93 -7.66 -15.66
C ASP A 147 -12.04 -6.58 -16.27
N ALA A 148 -11.29 -5.85 -15.44
CA ALA A 148 -10.30 -4.88 -15.93
C ALA A 148 -9.10 -5.61 -16.57
N LEU A 149 -8.62 -6.68 -15.95
CA LEU A 149 -7.48 -7.45 -16.46
C LEU A 149 -7.82 -8.21 -17.76
N ALA A 150 -9.06 -8.64 -17.95
CA ALA A 150 -9.50 -9.34 -19.15
C ALA A 150 -9.41 -8.45 -20.42
N VAL A 151 -9.58 -7.14 -20.26
CA VAL A 151 -9.51 -6.18 -21.38
C VAL A 151 -8.14 -5.53 -21.55
N LEU A 152 -7.34 -5.47 -20.48
CA LEU A 152 -5.98 -4.94 -20.48
C LEU A 152 -4.96 -6.04 -20.78
N ARG A 153 -4.53 -6.13 -22.04
CA ARG A 153 -3.60 -7.16 -22.51
C ARG A 153 -2.13 -6.83 -22.19
N GLY A 154 -1.28 -7.86 -22.17
CA GLY A 154 0.17 -7.70 -22.00
C GLY A 154 0.62 -7.44 -20.56
N LEU A 155 -0.24 -7.75 -19.60
CA LEU A 155 0.01 -7.58 -18.18
C LEU A 155 0.54 -8.89 -17.55
N HIS A 156 1.58 -8.78 -16.74
CA HIS A 156 2.15 -9.88 -15.96
C HIS A 156 2.02 -9.60 -14.46
N PRO A 157 1.65 -10.60 -13.64
CA PRO A 157 1.54 -10.41 -12.20
C PRO A 157 2.91 -10.11 -11.57
N GLU A 158 2.94 -9.18 -10.62
CA GLU A 158 4.12 -8.74 -9.89
C GLU A 158 4.08 -9.25 -8.45
N GLU A 159 4.64 -10.44 -8.23
CA GLU A 159 4.54 -11.13 -6.93
C GLU A 159 5.14 -10.32 -5.77
N CYS A 160 6.22 -9.56 -6.02
CA CYS A 160 6.98 -8.89 -4.96
C CYS A 160 6.18 -7.75 -4.29
N GLY A 161 5.39 -7.00 -5.05
CA GLY A 161 4.51 -5.94 -4.53
C GLY A 161 3.11 -6.40 -4.16
N SER A 162 2.77 -7.66 -4.46
CA SER A 162 1.42 -8.20 -4.24
C SER A 162 1.31 -8.96 -2.91
N SER A 163 0.10 -8.91 -2.34
CA SER A 163 -0.40 -9.71 -1.22
C SER A 163 -1.75 -10.32 -1.60
N ARG A 164 -2.46 -10.92 -0.63
CA ARG A 164 -3.82 -11.41 -0.87
C ARG A 164 -4.81 -10.27 -1.09
N GLU A 165 -4.63 -9.16 -0.38
CA GLU A 165 -5.54 -8.01 -0.37
C GLU A 165 -5.16 -6.95 -1.42
N THR A 166 -3.88 -6.85 -1.77
CA THR A 166 -3.37 -5.91 -2.79
C THR A 166 -2.65 -6.65 -3.89
N ALA A 167 -2.80 -6.25 -5.14
CA ALA A 167 -2.16 -6.95 -6.24
C ALA A 167 -1.69 -6.00 -7.33
N TRP A 168 -0.58 -6.38 -7.97
CA TRP A 168 0.05 -5.63 -9.05
C TRP A 168 0.14 -6.48 -10.31
N TRP A 169 -0.12 -5.82 -11.43
CA TRP A 169 0.24 -6.31 -12.75
C TRP A 169 0.97 -5.22 -13.53
N ARG A 170 1.94 -5.61 -14.33
CA ARG A 170 2.75 -4.69 -15.14
C ARG A 170 2.97 -5.23 -16.55
N GLY A 171 2.87 -4.34 -17.52
CA GLY A 171 3.30 -4.52 -18.89
C GLY A 171 4.25 -3.39 -19.31
N ASP A 172 4.50 -3.26 -20.61
CA ASP A 172 5.45 -2.28 -21.15
C ASP A 172 4.97 -0.83 -20.96
N ASP A 173 3.68 -0.58 -21.20
CA ASP A 173 3.07 0.77 -21.18
C ASP A 173 1.82 0.88 -20.28
N ILE A 174 1.46 -0.19 -19.58
CA ILE A 174 0.33 -0.26 -18.64
C ILE A 174 0.79 -0.88 -17.31
N ALA A 175 0.32 -0.35 -16.20
CA ALA A 175 0.38 -1.02 -14.91
C ALA A 175 -1.00 -0.97 -14.24
N VAL A 176 -1.32 -2.01 -13.47
CA VAL A 176 -2.58 -2.13 -12.72
C VAL A 176 -2.24 -2.41 -11.27
N HIS A 177 -2.80 -1.61 -10.36
CA HIS A 177 -2.73 -1.83 -8.93
C HIS A 177 -4.14 -2.01 -8.37
N VAL A 178 -4.35 -3.04 -7.59
CA VAL A 178 -5.62 -3.35 -6.95
C VAL A 178 -5.43 -3.28 -5.44
N GLU A 179 -6.37 -2.64 -4.76
CA GLU A 179 -6.37 -2.54 -3.30
C GLU A 179 -7.81 -2.54 -2.75
N PRO A 180 -8.01 -2.91 -1.48
CA PRO A 180 -9.33 -2.84 -0.87
C PRO A 180 -9.74 -1.37 -0.68
N HIS A 181 -11.03 -1.14 -0.43
CA HIS A 181 -11.47 0.20 -0.03
C HIS A 181 -11.17 0.43 1.45
N LEU A 182 -10.66 1.62 1.80
CA LEU A 182 -10.53 2.04 3.20
C LEU A 182 -11.88 2.21 3.90
N THR A 183 -12.96 2.41 3.13
CA THR A 183 -14.32 2.64 3.60
C THR A 183 -15.27 1.58 3.04
N TYR A 184 -16.32 1.25 3.77
CA TYR A 184 -17.28 0.21 3.39
C TYR A 184 -17.90 0.43 2.00
N LEU A 185 -17.73 -0.56 1.11
CA LEU A 185 -18.41 -0.72 -0.18
C LEU A 185 -18.92 -2.18 -0.28
N PRO A 186 -19.76 -2.53 -1.27
CA PRO A 186 -20.34 -3.87 -1.39
C PRO A 186 -19.28 -4.97 -1.33
N GLU A 187 -19.61 -6.08 -0.66
CA GLU A 187 -18.73 -7.24 -0.52
C GLU A 187 -18.12 -7.65 -1.87
N GLY A 188 -16.80 -7.82 -1.90
CA GLY A 188 -16.07 -8.28 -3.08
C GLY A 188 -15.67 -7.19 -4.08
N SER A 189 -16.04 -5.92 -3.87
CA SER A 189 -15.55 -4.81 -4.69
C SER A 189 -14.13 -4.39 -4.28
N SER A 190 -13.28 -4.13 -5.27
CA SER A 190 -11.93 -3.60 -5.08
C SER A 190 -11.73 -2.33 -5.89
N ARG A 191 -10.76 -1.53 -5.46
CA ARG A 191 -10.32 -0.35 -6.19
C ARG A 191 -9.21 -0.76 -7.16
N VAL A 192 -9.42 -0.49 -8.44
CA VAL A 192 -8.49 -0.82 -9.51
C VAL A 192 -7.92 0.48 -10.08
N HIS A 193 -6.63 0.72 -9.82
CA HIS A 193 -5.86 1.83 -10.39
C HIS A 193 -5.21 1.36 -11.69
N VAL A 194 -5.49 2.06 -12.78
CA VAL A 194 -4.87 1.78 -14.08
C VAL A 194 -3.96 2.94 -14.46
N LEU A 195 -2.70 2.61 -14.69
CA LEU A 195 -1.61 3.54 -14.95
C LEU A 195 -1.07 3.33 -16.36
N THR A 196 -0.69 4.41 -17.04
CA THR A 196 -0.15 4.33 -18.40
C THR A 196 1.10 5.19 -18.57
N SER A 197 2.04 4.74 -19.39
CA SER A 197 3.32 5.43 -19.58
C SER A 197 3.21 6.72 -20.41
N GLY A 198 2.13 6.88 -21.18
CA GLY A 198 1.95 8.03 -22.06
C GLY A 198 0.55 8.14 -22.69
N SER A 199 0.34 9.23 -23.45
CA SER A 199 -0.98 9.61 -23.96
C SER A 199 -1.59 8.65 -24.98
N GLU A 200 -0.79 7.86 -25.69
CA GLU A 200 -1.30 6.84 -26.61
C GLU A 200 -1.90 5.67 -25.84
N ALA A 201 -1.14 5.10 -24.89
CA ALA A 201 -1.60 4.06 -23.99
C ALA A 201 -2.83 4.53 -23.18
N ASP A 202 -2.81 5.75 -22.65
CA ASP A 202 -3.93 6.36 -21.90
C ASP A 202 -5.24 6.34 -22.71
N ARG A 203 -5.22 6.80 -23.97
CA ARG A 203 -6.40 6.81 -24.83
C ARG A 203 -6.90 5.39 -25.15
N ARG A 204 -5.97 4.46 -25.41
CA ARG A 204 -6.28 3.06 -25.70
C ARG A 204 -6.96 2.38 -24.49
N VAL A 205 -6.39 2.58 -23.30
CA VAL A 205 -6.87 2.00 -22.04
C VAL A 205 -8.24 2.56 -21.66
N LYS A 206 -8.41 3.89 -21.67
CA LYS A 206 -9.70 4.52 -21.34
C LYS A 206 -10.81 3.99 -22.24
N ARG A 207 -10.56 3.95 -23.55
CA ARG A 207 -11.52 3.42 -24.52
C ARG A 207 -11.87 1.95 -24.24
N ALA A 208 -10.87 1.10 -23.99
CA ALA A 208 -11.10 -0.32 -23.72
C ALA A 208 -11.94 -0.54 -22.45
N LEU A 209 -11.64 0.18 -21.37
CA LEU A 209 -12.39 0.09 -20.11
C LEU A 209 -13.83 0.62 -20.25
N GLU A 210 -14.03 1.73 -20.96
CA GLU A 210 -15.37 2.28 -21.22
C GLU A 210 -16.21 1.36 -22.11
N GLU A 211 -15.61 0.74 -23.13
CA GLU A 211 -16.28 -0.25 -23.99
C GLU A 211 -16.64 -1.51 -23.19
N ALA A 212 -15.77 -1.98 -22.29
CA ALA A 212 -16.02 -3.10 -21.40
C ALA A 212 -17.19 -2.84 -20.44
N ALA A 213 -17.19 -1.68 -19.78
CA ALA A 213 -18.28 -1.28 -18.89
C ALA A 213 -19.63 -1.22 -19.62
N LYS A 214 -19.66 -0.68 -20.85
CA LYS A 214 -20.87 -0.68 -21.71
C LYS A 214 -21.30 -2.09 -22.13
N ALA A 215 -20.36 -3.02 -22.25
CA ALA A 215 -20.61 -4.42 -22.58
C ALA A 215 -21.03 -5.27 -21.36
N GLY A 216 -21.15 -4.67 -20.16
CA GLY A 216 -21.63 -5.34 -18.95
C GLY A 216 -20.55 -5.87 -18.01
N ALA A 217 -19.29 -5.46 -18.20
CA ALA A 217 -18.24 -5.69 -17.20
C ALA A 217 -18.61 -5.00 -15.87
N ASP A 218 -18.29 -5.64 -14.74
CA ASP A 218 -18.53 -5.11 -13.39
C ASP A 218 -17.44 -4.11 -13.02
N LEU A 219 -17.46 -2.97 -13.72
CA LEU A 219 -16.50 -1.87 -13.60
C LEU A 219 -17.20 -0.51 -13.63
N LEU A 220 -17.16 0.21 -12.51
CA LEU A 220 -17.47 1.63 -12.47
C LEU A 220 -16.21 2.43 -12.81
N VAL A 221 -16.06 2.79 -14.09
CA VAL A 221 -14.87 3.52 -14.58
C VAL A 221 -14.98 5.01 -14.28
N ARG A 222 -14.03 5.56 -13.54
CA ARG A 222 -13.87 7.00 -13.30
C ARG A 222 -12.61 7.49 -14.00
N PRO A 223 -12.72 8.40 -14.99
CA PRO A 223 -11.54 8.94 -15.63
C PRO A 223 -10.71 9.72 -14.61
N GLN A 224 -9.41 9.48 -14.63
CA GLN A 224 -8.44 10.24 -13.85
C GLN A 224 -7.58 11.08 -14.81
N ASN A 225 -7.25 12.28 -14.35
CA ASN A 225 -6.34 13.19 -15.05
C ASN A 225 -5.27 13.60 -14.05
N GLY A 226 -4.19 12.83 -14.02
CA GLY A 226 -3.04 13.08 -13.16
C GLY A 226 -1.84 12.26 -13.60
N SER A 227 -0.74 12.43 -12.89
CA SER A 227 0.45 11.61 -13.02
C SER A 227 0.96 11.20 -11.66
N VAL A 228 1.62 10.05 -11.59
CA VAL A 228 2.43 9.68 -10.44
C VAL A 228 3.54 10.71 -10.32
N ALA A 229 3.45 11.56 -9.29
CA ALA A 229 4.41 12.61 -9.06
C ALA A 229 5.63 12.06 -8.30
N ALA A 230 6.77 12.72 -8.46
CA ALA A 230 7.88 12.53 -7.53
C ALA A 230 7.42 12.94 -6.11
N PRO A 231 7.97 12.31 -5.06
CA PRO A 231 7.61 12.69 -3.69
C PRO A 231 7.94 14.15 -3.43
N GLU A 232 7.02 14.85 -2.77
CA GLU A 232 7.33 16.13 -2.12
C GLU A 232 8.32 15.92 -0.97
N GLU A 233 8.95 17.00 -0.49
CA GLU A 233 9.85 16.93 0.66
C GLU A 233 9.16 16.29 1.87
N SER A 234 9.92 15.51 2.65
CA SER A 234 9.35 14.82 3.80
C SER A 234 8.94 15.80 4.90
N PRO A 235 7.70 15.73 5.43
CA PRO A 235 7.25 16.61 6.51
C PRO A 235 7.77 16.17 7.89
N PHE A 236 8.41 15.00 7.98
CA PHE A 236 8.95 14.47 9.22
C PHE A 236 10.38 14.99 9.40
N HIS A 237 10.53 16.01 10.23
CA HIS A 237 11.81 16.58 10.66
C HIS A 237 12.40 15.87 11.89
#